data_AF-A0A6B2C1X0-F1
#
_entry.id   AF-A0A6B2C1X0-F1
#
_cell.length_a   1.000
_cell.length_b   1.000
_cell.length_c   1.000
_cell.angle_alpha   90.00
_cell.angle_beta   90.00
_cell.angle_gamma   90.00
#
_symmetry.space_group_name_H-M   'P 1'
#
loop_
_entity.id
_entity.type
_entity.pdbx_description
1 polymer ?
#
loop_
_entity_poly.entity_id
_entity_poly.type
_entity_poly.pdbx_seq_one_letter_code
_entity_poly.pdbx_strand_id
1 'polypeptide(L)' 'MPKCMVCGRAFPEGQGIVLSRGDVYLSFHSSRCAAKFLRRLIMDSEDYECIEKQVKLLVKELEELLEKKTVMKKI' A
#
# COMPACT_ATOMS: atom_id res chain seq x y z
N MET A 1 0.70 21.12 -5.40
CA MET A 1 1.61 20.68 -4.30
C MET A 1 0.85 19.89 -3.23
N PRO A 2 0.91 18.55 -3.28
CA PRO A 2 0.27 17.67 -2.30
C PRO A 2 0.75 17.88 -0.86
N LYS A 3 -0.13 17.59 0.10
CA LYS A 3 0.18 17.53 1.53
C LYS A 3 0.06 16.09 2.01
N CYS A 4 1.03 15.63 2.79
CA CYS A 4 0.99 14.30 3.37
C CYS A 4 -0.13 14.23 4.40
N MET A 5 -1.09 13.30 4.25
CA MET A 5 -2.19 13.19 5.22
C MET A 5 -1.74 12.70 6.61
N VAL A 6 -0.60 12.00 6.68
CA VAL A 6 -0.12 11.40 7.93
C VAL A 6 0.65 12.39 8.80
N CYS A 7 1.40 13.31 8.19
CA CYS A 7 2.28 14.22 8.94
C CYS A 7 2.12 15.70 8.56
N GLY A 8 1.24 16.02 7.61
CA GLY A 8 1.00 17.40 7.17
C GLY A 8 2.12 18.03 6.34
N ARG A 9 3.25 17.34 6.09
CA ARG A 9 4.34 17.88 5.26
C ARG A 9 3.91 18.04 3.81
N ALA A 10 4.12 19.22 3.23
CA ALA A 10 3.97 19.45 1.79
C ALA A 10 5.13 18.80 1.01
N PHE A 11 4.87 18.31 -0.19
CA PHE A 11 5.87 17.68 -1.04
C PHE A 11 5.62 17.97 -2.53
N PRO A 12 6.68 18.06 -3.37
CA PRO A 12 6.53 18.28 -4.81
C PRO A 12 5.73 17.18 -5.51
N GLU A 13 5.07 17.54 -6.61
CA GLU A 13 4.40 16.55 -7.46
C GLU A 13 5.43 15.61 -8.10
N GLY A 14 5.08 14.33 -8.20
CA GLY A 14 6.02 13.28 -8.60
C GLY A 14 6.96 12.78 -7.49
N GLN A 15 6.97 13.43 -6.32
CA GLN A 15 7.61 12.88 -5.11
C GLN A 15 6.58 12.20 -4.20
N GLY A 16 7.02 11.22 -3.43
CA GLY A 16 6.14 10.50 -2.50
C GLY A 16 5.28 9.44 -3.16
N ILE A 17 4.14 9.13 -2.55
CA ILE A 17 3.17 8.11 -3.00
C ILE A 17 1.80 8.77 -3.03
N VAL A 18 1.18 8.77 -4.21
CA VAL A 18 -0.19 9.24 -4.40
C VAL A 18 -1.01 8.09 -4.99
N LEU A 19 -2.12 7.75 -4.33
CA LEU A 19 -3.06 6.71 -4.76
C LEU A 19 -4.42 7.36 -5.00
N SER A 20 -5.00 7.16 -6.18
CA SER A 20 -6.36 7.63 -6.49
C SER A 20 -7.19 6.48 -7.04
N ARG A 21 -8.39 6.28 -6.48
CA ARG A 21 -9.36 5.29 -6.98
C ARG A 21 -10.78 5.74 -6.61
N GLY A 22 -11.58 6.07 -7.63
CA GLY A 22 -12.90 6.69 -7.40
C GLY A 22 -12.75 7.98 -6.60
N ASP A 23 -13.54 8.11 -5.54
CA ASP A 23 -13.53 9.29 -4.65
C ASP A 23 -12.41 9.24 -3.60
N VAL A 24 -11.64 8.16 -3.55
CA VAL A 24 -10.52 8.01 -2.60
C VAL A 24 -9.27 8.62 -3.21
N TYR A 25 -8.74 9.64 -2.55
CA TYR A 25 -7.45 10.26 -2.87
C TYR A 25 -6.52 10.21 -1.66
N LEU A 26 -5.42 9.47 -1.78
CA LEU A 26 -4.43 9.32 -0.71
C LEU A 26 -3.06 9.89 -1.11
N SER A 27 -2.51 10.79 -0.30
CA SER A 27 -1.20 11.43 -0.52
C SER A 27 -0.24 11.25 0.66
N PHE A 28 0.95 10.72 0.39
CA PHE A 28 2.00 10.47 1.38
C PHE A 28 3.34 11.01 0.88
N HIS A 29 4.07 11.78 1.70
CA HIS A 29 5.39 12.28 1.29
C HIS A 29 6.48 11.19 1.26
N SER A 30 6.23 10.01 1.85
CA SER A 30 7.21 8.91 1.94
C SER A 30 6.52 7.55 2.13
N SER A 31 7.22 6.47 1.77
CA SER A 31 6.80 5.09 2.02
C SER A 31 6.55 4.81 3.51
N ARG A 32 7.32 5.44 4.41
CA ARG A 32 7.10 5.35 5.86
C ARG A 32 5.73 5.90 6.27
N CYS A 33 5.28 7.00 5.66
CA CYS A 33 3.95 7.53 5.94
C CYS A 33 2.85 6.65 5.37
N ALA A 34 3.00 6.14 4.14
CA ALA A 34 2.06 5.19 3.57
C ALA A 34 1.94 3.92 4.44
N ALA A 35 3.06 3.36 4.91
CA ALA A 35 3.07 2.19 5.78
C ALA A 35 2.44 2.43 7.17
N LYS A 36 2.58 3.65 7.73
CA LYS A 36 1.89 4.03 8.98
C LYS A 36 0.38 4.09 8.76
N PHE A 37 -0.06 4.69 7.66
CA PHE A 37 -1.46 4.75 7.31
C PHE A 37 -2.04 3.35 7.10
N LEU A 38 -1.38 2.52 6.28
CA LEU A 38 -1.83 1.15 6.02
C LEU A 38 -1.96 0.34 7.31
N ARG A 39 -0.97 0.41 8.23
CA ARG A 39 -1.09 -0.28 9.52
C ARG A 39 -2.33 0.11 10.30
N ARG A 40 -2.62 1.42 10.40
CA ARG A 40 -3.83 1.90 11.08
C ARG A 40 -5.09 1.46 10.35
N LEU A 41 -5.10 1.51 9.02
CA LEU A 41 -6.23 1.04 8.24
C LEU A 41 -6.54 -0.44 8.50
N ILE A 42 -5.52 -1.31 8.59
CA ILE A 42 -5.73 -2.74 8.80
C ILE A 42 -6.04 -3.05 10.28
N MET A 43 -5.37 -2.40 11.23
CA MET A 43 -5.46 -2.73 12.65
C MET A 43 -6.62 -2.03 13.37
N ASP A 44 -7.00 -0.83 12.92
CA ASP A 44 -8.01 0.00 13.57
C ASP A 44 -9.40 -0.11 12.88
N SER A 45 -9.52 -0.89 11.79
CA SER A 45 -10.80 -1.06 11.07
C SER A 45 -11.70 -2.11 11.72
N GLU A 46 -12.95 -1.73 11.95
CA GLU A 46 -13.99 -2.61 12.49
C GLU A 46 -14.51 -3.65 11.47
N ASP A 47 -14.34 -3.39 10.16
CA ASP A 47 -14.80 -4.23 9.06
C ASP A 47 -13.61 -4.88 8.32
N TYR A 48 -12.87 -5.73 9.05
CA TYR A 48 -11.70 -6.41 8.50
C TYR A 48 -12.06 -7.46 7.42
N GLU A 49 -13.27 -8.01 7.48
CA GLU A 49 -13.75 -9.06 6.58
C GLU A 49 -13.88 -8.55 5.13
N CYS A 50 -14.27 -7.27 4.97
CA CYS A 50 -14.35 -6.59 3.67
C CYS A 50 -13.04 -6.67 2.86
N ILE A 51 -11.89 -6.63 3.54
CA ILE A 51 -10.57 -6.65 2.90
C ILE A 51 -9.85 -7.99 2.98
N GLU A 52 -10.25 -8.88 3.90
CA GLU A 52 -9.54 -10.13 4.18
C GLU A 52 -9.38 -11.01 2.94
N LYS A 53 -10.46 -11.19 2.16
CA LYS A 53 -10.43 -12.01 0.94
C LYS A 53 -9.43 -11.47 -0.08
N GLN A 54 -9.42 -10.15 -0.29
CA GLN A 54 -8.52 -9.52 -1.25
C GLN A 54 -7.06 -9.60 -0.80
N VAL A 55 -6.81 -9.44 0.51
CA VAL A 55 -5.48 -9.60 1.09
C VAL A 55 -4.97 -11.03 0.87
N LYS A 56 -5.77 -12.07 1.16
CA LYS A 56 -5.36 -13.47 0.95
C LYS A 56 -5.00 -13.77 -0.51
N LEU A 57 -5.79 -13.27 -1.46
CA LEU A 57 -5.50 -13.43 -2.88
C LEU A 57 -4.19 -12.76 -3.28
N LEU A 58 -4.00 -11.51 -2.86
CA LEU A 58 -2.78 -10.76 -3.18
C LEU A 58 -1.53 -11.38 -2.56
N VAL A 59 -1.61 -11.89 -1.33
CA VAL A 59 -0.49 -12.61 -0.68
C VAL A 59 -0.10 -13.82 -1.51
N LYS A 60 -1.08 -14.66 -1.88
CA LYS A 60 -0.83 -15.85 -2.70
C LYS A 60 -0.19 -15.50 -4.05
N GLU A 61 -0.70 -14.49 -4.75
CA GLU A 61 -0.13 -14.02 -6.02
C GLU A 61 1.33 -13.57 -5.87
N LEU A 62 1.64 -12.82 -4.81
CA LEU A 62 3.00 -12.35 -4.55
C LEU A 62 3.97 -13.49 -4.20
N GLU A 63 3.52 -14.48 -3.41
CA GLU A 63 4.30 -15.67 -3.08
C GLU A 63 4.61 -16.49 -4.34
N GLU A 64 3.61 -16.78 -5.17
CA GLU A 64 3.81 -17.50 -6.44
C GLU A 64 4.78 -16.77 -7.39
N LEU A 65 4.74 -15.43 -7.43
CA LEU A 65 5.69 -14.63 -8.20
C LEU A 65 7.12 -14.73 -7.67
N LEU A 66 7.30 -14.84 -6.35
CA LEU A 66 8.61 -15.03 -5.74
C LEU A 66 9.13 -16.44 -6.02
N GLU A 67 8.31 -17.48 -5.90
CA GLU A 67 8.67 -18.85 -6.21
C GLU A 67 9.17 -18.98 -7.65
N LYS A 68 8.41 -18.47 -8.63
CA LYS A 68 8.81 -18.46 -10.05
C LYS A 68 10.17 -17.79 -10.26
N LYS A 69 10.43 -16.66 -9.60
CA LYS A 69 11.72 -15.97 -9.67
C LYS A 69 12.87 -16.80 -9.07
N THR A 70 12.62 -17.57 -8.02
CA THR A 70 13.66 -18.44 -7.44
C THR A 70 13.96 -19.68 -8.29
N VAL A 71 12.95 -20.26 -8.93
CA VAL A 71 13.11 -21.40 -9.85
C VAL A 71 13.89 -20.97 -11.08
N MET A 72 13.59 -19.80 -11.65
CA MET A 72 14.31 -19.26 -12.82
C MET A 72 15.77 -18.90 -12.53
N LYS A 73 16.15 -18.65 -11.27
CA LYS A 73 17.55 -18.37 -10.88
C LYS A 73 18.39 -19.63 -10.66
N LYS A 74 17.76 -20.81 -10.59
CA LYS A 74 18.41 -22.10 -10.34
C LYS A 74 18.64 -22.93 -11.61
N ILE A 75 18.29 -22.38 -12.78
CA ILE A 75 18.47 -22.98 -14.11
C ILE A 75 19.60 -22.24 -14.83
#